data_AF-A0AA97E106-F1
#
_entry.id   AF-A0AA97E106-F1
#
_cell.length_a   1.000
_cell.length_b   1.000
_cell.length_c   1.000
_cell.angle_alpha   90.00
_cell.angle_beta   90.00
_cell.angle_gamma   90.00
#
_symmetry.space_group_name_H-M   'P 1'
#
loop_
_entity.id
_entity.type
_entity.pdbx_description
1 polymer ?
#
loop_
_entity_poly.entity_id
_entity_poly.type
_entity_poly.pdbx_seq_one_letter_code
_entity_poly.pdbx_strand_id
1 'polypeptide(L)'
;MDSDCVHSDLGNIHGDLDHGFADNMDVDLLIRPDDILHDDDSEFVGVIVSKWFRGSHFLYRVKLSSDKVVYCFASSHHNHRVGQEIGLTVHLDHLVMFPR
;
A
#
# COMPACT_ATOMS: atom_id res chain seq x y z
N MET A 1 17.07 -12.04 13.30
CA MET A 1 15.78 -11.51 13.81
C MET A 1 15.60 -10.24 13.02
N ASP A 2 14.64 -10.25 12.12
CA ASP A 2 14.46 -9.22 11.11
C ASP A 2 13.81 -8.00 11.77
N SER A 3 14.66 -7.15 12.38
CA SER A 3 14.27 -5.91 13.07
C SER A 3 13.90 -4.78 12.10
N ASP A 4 13.58 -5.13 10.85
CA ASP A 4 13.29 -4.20 9.76
C ASP A 4 11.92 -4.46 9.11
N CYS A 5 11.13 -5.39 9.64
CA CYS A 5 9.87 -5.83 9.04
C CYS A 5 8.65 -5.34 9.84
N VAL A 6 7.69 -4.73 9.14
CA VAL A 6 6.38 -4.36 9.66
C VAL A 6 5.30 -5.18 8.97
N HIS A 7 4.49 -5.87 9.75
CA HIS A 7 3.33 -6.61 9.24
C HIS A 7 2.14 -5.67 9.04
N SER A 8 1.54 -5.69 7.85
CA SER A 8 0.40 -4.85 7.50
C SER A 8 -0.61 -5.56 6.60
N ASP A 9 -1.75 -4.92 6.35
CA ASP A 9 -2.76 -5.41 5.40
C ASP A 9 -2.26 -5.38 3.94
N LEU A 10 -1.13 -4.72 3.68
CA LEU A 10 -0.43 -4.67 2.40
C LEU A 10 0.77 -5.64 2.36
N GLY A 11 0.85 -6.53 3.34
CA GLY A 11 1.93 -7.49 3.48
C GLY A 11 3.03 -7.07 4.44
N ASN A 12 4.13 -7.80 4.35
CA ASN A 12 5.35 -7.54 5.09
C ASN A 12 6.11 -6.44 4.38
N ILE A 13 6.29 -5.33 5.10
CA ILE A 13 6.96 -4.15 4.60
C ILE A 13 8.33 -4.11 5.27
N HIS A 14 9.39 -4.17 4.46
CA HIS A 14 10.77 -4.08 4.93
C HIS A 14 11.29 -2.65 4.79
N GLY A 15 11.92 -2.14 5.84
CA GLY A 15 12.71 -0.91 5.79
C GLY A 15 14.21 -1.19 5.69
N ASP A 16 15.01 -0.20 5.29
CA ASP A 16 16.47 -0.33 5.23
C ASP A 16 17.18 -0.12 6.58
N LEU A 17 16.46 0.31 7.62
CA LEU A 17 17.02 0.73 8.92
C LEU A 17 16.22 0.18 10.09
N ASP A 18 16.91 -0.02 11.23
CA ASP A 18 16.27 -0.34 12.49
C ASP A 18 15.27 0.77 12.87
N HIS A 19 14.00 0.40 12.89
CA HIS A 19 12.87 1.23 13.23
C HIS A 19 12.85 1.73 14.69
N GLY A 20 13.65 1.15 15.59
CA GLY A 20 13.74 1.58 16.98
C GLY A 20 12.50 1.29 17.85
N PHE A 21 11.54 0.52 17.33
CA PHE A 21 10.37 0.03 18.08
C PHE A 21 10.67 -1.35 18.67
N ALA A 22 10.00 -1.68 19.77
CA ALA A 22 10.08 -3.01 20.36
C ALA A 22 9.29 -4.03 19.52
N ASP A 23 9.73 -5.28 19.51
CA ASP A 23 9.02 -6.38 18.86
C ASP A 23 7.56 -6.46 19.33
N ASN A 24 6.64 -6.73 18.40
CA ASN A 24 5.20 -6.84 18.64
C ASN A 24 4.52 -5.57 19.18
N MET A 25 5.10 -4.39 18.96
CA MET A 25 4.44 -3.12 19.26
C MET A 25 3.49 -2.71 18.13
N ASP A 26 2.27 -2.31 18.48
CA ASP A 26 1.35 -1.68 17.52
C ASP A 26 1.85 -0.27 17.18
N VAL A 27 1.98 0.01 15.88
CA VAL A 27 2.44 1.31 15.35
C VAL A 27 1.50 1.79 14.24
N ASP A 28 1.46 3.10 14.04
CA ASP A 28 0.85 3.69 12.86
C ASP A 28 1.92 3.86 11.76
N LEU A 29 1.68 3.22 10.62
CA LEU A 29 2.57 3.27 9.46
C LEU A 29 2.05 4.29 8.44
N LEU A 30 2.91 5.25 8.07
CA LEU A 30 2.59 6.28 7.07
C LEU A 30 3.20 5.89 5.72
N ILE A 31 2.33 5.54 4.77
CA ILE A 31 2.70 5.17 3.40
C ILE A 31 2.18 6.25 2.45
N ARG A 32 2.98 6.68 1.48
CA ARG A 32 2.49 7.61 0.46
C ARG A 32 1.74 6.86 -0.64
N PRO A 33 0.74 7.49 -1.27
CA PRO A 33 0.02 6.85 -2.37
C PRO A 33 0.89 6.44 -3.57
N ASP A 34 2.01 7.12 -3.79
CA ASP A 34 3.00 6.81 -4.83
C ASP A 34 3.90 5.60 -4.50
N ASP A 35 4.03 5.24 -3.23
CA ASP A 35 4.73 4.03 -2.80
C ASP A 35 3.88 2.77 -2.97
N ILE A 36 2.57 2.93 -3.24
CA ILE A 36 1.65 1.82 -3.52
C ILE A 36 1.41 1.75 -5.03
N LEU A 37 1.98 0.72 -5.65
CA LEU A 37 1.91 0.48 -7.08
C LEU A 37 0.90 -0.62 -7.39
N HIS A 38 0.31 -0.56 -8.59
CA HIS A 38 -0.43 -1.72 -9.09
C HIS A 38 0.54 -2.82 -9.51
N ASP A 39 0.20 -4.06 -9.19
CA ASP A 39 0.89 -5.26 -9.61
C ASP A 39 -0.15 -6.37 -9.78
N ASP A 40 -0.45 -6.75 -11.02
CA ASP A 40 -1.49 -7.74 -11.33
C ASP A 40 -1.11 -9.16 -10.85
N ASP A 41 0.17 -9.43 -10.56
CA ASP A 41 0.66 -10.72 -10.06
C ASP A 41 0.78 -10.75 -8.51
N SER A 42 0.42 -9.66 -7.83
CA SER A 42 0.55 -9.56 -6.37
C SER A 42 -0.47 -10.43 -5.63
N GLU A 43 -0.02 -11.06 -4.54
CA GLU A 43 -0.89 -11.76 -3.58
C GLU A 43 -1.78 -10.79 -2.78
N PHE A 44 -1.40 -9.51 -2.71
CA PHE A 44 -2.17 -8.48 -2.02
C PHE A 44 -3.16 -7.83 -2.98
N VAL A 45 -4.41 -8.25 -2.87
CA VAL A 45 -5.50 -7.72 -3.71
C VAL A 45 -6.45 -6.84 -2.91
N GLY A 46 -7.06 -5.87 -3.59
CA GLY A 46 -8.14 -5.08 -3.04
C GLY A 46 -9.13 -4.65 -4.10
N VAL A 47 -10.29 -4.14 -3.66
CA VAL A 47 -11.38 -3.75 -4.56
C VAL A 47 -11.37 -2.25 -4.78
N ILE A 48 -11.37 -1.83 -6.04
CA ILE A 48 -11.43 -0.40 -6.40
C ILE A 48 -12.80 0.16 -6.02
N VAL A 49 -12.84 1.11 -5.08
CA VAL A 49 -14.09 1.76 -4.64
C VAL A 49 -14.34 3.11 -5.31
N SER A 50 -13.29 3.79 -5.78
CA SER A 50 -13.41 4.98 -6.62
C SER A 50 -12.09 5.25 -7.37
N LYS A 51 -12.16 6.05 -8.43
CA LYS A 51 -10.97 6.47 -9.19
C LYS A 51 -11.09 7.91 -9.69
N TRP A 52 -9.96 8.57 -9.85
CA TRP A 52 -9.87 9.91 -10.46
C TRP A 52 -8.81 9.93 -11.55
N PHE A 53 -9.18 10.43 -12.73
CA PHE A 53 -8.22 10.67 -13.81
C PHE A 53 -7.44 11.96 -13.54
N ARG A 54 -6.11 11.88 -13.58
CA ARG A 54 -5.21 13.01 -13.34
C ARG A 54 -4.25 13.27 -14.52
N GLY A 55 -4.71 13.00 -15.74
CA GLY A 55 -3.92 13.19 -16.97
C GLY A 55 -3.12 11.93 -17.33
N SER A 56 -1.90 11.80 -16.83
CA SER A 56 -1.03 10.65 -17.15
C SER A 56 -1.32 9.41 -16.29
N HIS A 57 -2.06 9.55 -15.20
CA HIS A 57 -2.31 8.49 -14.23
C HIS A 57 -3.75 8.54 -13.68
N PHE A 58 -4.21 7.41 -13.16
CA PHE A 58 -5.36 7.34 -12.28
C PHE A 58 -4.89 7.29 -10.82
N LEU A 59 -5.60 8.02 -9.96
CA LEU A 59 -5.56 7.80 -8.52
C LEU A 59 -6.73 6.89 -8.16
N TYR A 60 -6.43 5.67 -7.74
CA TYR A 60 -7.42 4.71 -7.27
C TYR A 60 -7.55 4.78 -5.75
N ARG A 61 -8.77 4.58 -5.27
CA ARG A 61 -9.02 4.18 -3.88
C ARG A 61 -9.36 2.71 -3.88
N VAL A 62 -8.59 1.95 -3.12
CA VAL A 62 -8.68 0.51 -3.05
C VAL A 62 -9.02 0.11 -1.63
N LYS A 63 -10.10 -0.63 -1.48
CA LYS A 63 -10.52 -1.19 -0.19
C LYS A 63 -9.85 -2.54 -0.01
N LEU A 64 -9.10 -2.68 1.07
CA LEU A 64 -8.43 -3.92 1.47
C LEU A 64 -9.40 -4.87 2.17
N SER A 65 -8.99 -6.12 2.38
CA SER A 65 -9.74 -7.13 3.14
C SER A 65 -10.00 -6.70 4.59
N SER A 66 -9.15 -5.83 5.15
CA SER A 66 -9.30 -5.24 6.48
C SER A 66 -10.30 -4.08 6.57
N ASP A 67 -11.07 -3.83 5.50
CA ASP A 67 -11.96 -2.68 5.32
C ASP A 67 -11.27 -1.29 5.24
N LYS A 68 -9.95 -1.21 5.45
CA LYS A 68 -9.18 0.03 5.24
C LYS A 68 -9.17 0.41 3.76
N VAL A 69 -9.09 1.71 3.50
CA VAL A 69 -8.98 2.25 2.14
C VAL A 69 -7.62 2.90 1.95
N VAL A 70 -6.87 2.37 1.00
CA VAL A 70 -5.58 2.92 0.56
C VAL A 70 -5.73 3.61 -0.79
N TYR A 71 -4.71 4.39 -1.14
CA TYR A 71 -4.63 5.08 -2.41
C TYR A 71 -3.44 4.53 -3.19
N CYS A 72 -3.63 4.25 -4.48
CA CYS A 72 -2.55 3.83 -5.36
C CYS A 72 -2.62 4.57 -6.70
N PHE A 73 -1.47 4.75 -7.32
CA PHE A 73 -1.39 5.28 -8.69
C PHE A 73 -1.20 4.15 -9.70
N ALA A 74 -1.88 4.24 -10.83
CA ALA A 74 -1.54 3.46 -12.02
C ALA A 74 -1.52 4.35 -13.26
N SER A 75 -0.75 3.96 -14.28
CA SER A 75 -0.72 4.65 -15.57
C SER A 75 -2.13 4.73 -16.18
N SER A 76 -2.43 5.81 -16.90
CA SER A 76 -3.75 6.00 -17.53
C SER A 76 -4.12 4.91 -18.55
N HIS A 77 -3.15 4.16 -19.07
CA HIS A 77 -3.38 3.00 -19.93
C HIS A 77 -4.00 1.81 -19.15
N HIS A 78 -3.75 1.73 -17.85
CA HIS A 78 -4.29 0.73 -16.94
C HIS A 78 -5.60 1.25 -16.33
N ASN A 79 -6.64 1.30 -17.16
CA ASN A 79 -7.94 1.88 -16.83
C ASN A 79 -8.88 0.85 -16.15
N HIS A 80 -8.54 0.47 -14.92
CA HIS A 80 -9.35 -0.47 -14.13
C HIS A 80 -10.71 0.13 -13.75
N ARG A 81 -11.73 -0.73 -13.61
CA ARG A 81 -13.11 -0.30 -13.31
C ARG A 81 -13.35 -0.26 -11.80
N VAL A 82 -14.23 0.64 -11.35
CA VAL A 82 -14.73 0.58 -9.97
C VAL A 82 -15.48 -0.75 -9.78
N GLY A 83 -15.23 -1.41 -8.66
CA GLY A 83 -15.70 -2.76 -8.34
C GLY A 83 -14.79 -3.88 -8.82
N GLN A 84 -13.73 -3.58 -9.60
CA GLN A 84 -12.73 -4.56 -10.00
C GLN A 84 -11.70 -4.77 -8.89
N GLU A 85 -11.16 -5.98 -8.82
CA GLU A 85 -9.96 -6.27 -8.04
C GLU A 85 -8.71 -5.73 -8.74
N ILE A 86 -7.76 -5.27 -7.93
CA ILE A 86 -6.44 -4.82 -8.37
C ILE A 86 -5.42 -5.36 -7.37
N GLY A 87 -4.34 -5.95 -7.88
CA GLY A 87 -3.21 -6.33 -7.05
C GLY A 87 -2.33 -5.11 -6.74
N LEU A 88 -1.77 -5.10 -5.55
CA LEU A 88 -1.01 -3.99 -4.98
C LEU A 88 0.35 -4.47 -4.52
N THR A 89 1.38 -3.68 -4.77
CA THR A 89 2.70 -3.86 -4.17
C THR A 89 3.16 -2.57 -3.53
N VAL A 90 3.95 -2.68 -2.46
CA VAL A 90 4.47 -1.55 -1.70
C VAL A 90 5.97 -1.42 -1.94
N HIS A 91 6.38 -0.31 -2.51
CA HIS A 91 7.78 0.02 -2.76
C HIS A 91 8.12 1.24 -1.91
N LEU A 92 8.65 1.01 -0.71
CA LEU A 92 9.07 2.07 0.20
C LEU A 92 10.58 2.23 0.16
N ASP A 93 11.05 3.45 -0.12
CA ASP A 93 12.45 3.80 0.11
C ASP A 93 12.72 4.09 1.59
N HIS A 94 11.73 4.59 2.34
CA HIS A 94 11.89 4.99 3.73
C HIS A 94 10.65 4.65 4.56
N LEU A 95 10.86 3.92 5.66
CA LEU A 95 9.81 3.51 6.58
C LEU A 95 9.52 4.62 7.60
N VAL A 96 8.29 5.16 7.61
CA VAL A 96 7.87 6.20 8.56
C VAL A 96 6.79 5.64 9.49
N MET A 97 7.12 5.47 10.77
CA MET A 97 6.22 4.91 11.78
C MET A 97 6.05 5.85 12.97
N PHE A 98 4.90 5.76 13.61
CA PHE A 98 4.56 6.50 14.82
C PHE A 98 4.05 5.54 15.90
N PRO A 99 4.34 5.78 17.18
CA PRO A 99 3.69 5.04 18.26
C PRO A 99 2.18 5.34 18.25
N ARG A 100 1.40 4.31 18.55
CA ARG A 100 -0.06 4.40 18.62
C ARG A 100 -0.57 4.97 19.94
#